data_AF-A0AAD7FKH5-F1
#
_entry.id   AF-A0AAD7FKH5-F1
#
_cell.length_a   1.000
_cell.length_b   1.000
_cell.length_c   1.000
_cell.angle_alpha   90.00
_cell.angle_beta   90.00
_cell.angle_gamma   90.00
#
_symmetry.space_group_name_H-M   'P 1'
#
loop_
_entity.id
_entity.type
_entity.pdbx_description
1 polymer ?
#
loop_
_entity_poly.entity_id
_entity_poly.type
_entity_poly.pdbx_seq_one_letter_code
_entity_poly.pdbx_strand_id
1 'polypeptide(L)' 'MSSFAPAPPPPSKLGVYRTLSPLAGVHVSPIQLGAASIGDKWNASWEEMSKESSFALLDAYFDKGGAE' A
#
# COMPACT_ATOMS: atom_id res chain seq x y z
N MET A 1 -0.37 35.85 -7.98
CA MET A 1 -0.11 34.75 -7.02
C MET A 1 -0.82 33.54 -7.57
N SER A 2 -0.11 32.44 -7.86
CA SER A 2 -0.73 31.21 -8.37
C SER A 2 -1.75 30.69 -7.36
N SER A 3 -3.00 30.52 -7.78
CA SER A 3 -4.09 29.98 -6.93
C SER A 3 -3.95 28.48 -6.66
N PHE A 4 -2.93 27.83 -7.23
CA PHE A 4 -2.60 26.44 -7.01
C PHE A 4 -1.32 26.35 -6.21
N ALA A 5 -1.46 26.20 -4.90
CA ALA A 5 -0.36 25.71 -4.07
C ALA A 5 -0.08 24.24 -4.47
N PRO A 6 1.19 23.84 -4.63
CA PRO A 6 1.52 22.45 -4.88
C PRO A 6 0.95 21.55 -3.77
N ALA A 7 0.48 20.36 -4.14
CA ALA A 7 0.00 19.39 -3.17
C ALA A 7 1.08 19.11 -2.10
N PRO A 8 0.69 18.93 -0.84
CA PRO A 8 1.64 18.58 0.21
C PRO A 8 2.40 17.30 -0.17
N PRO A 9 3.67 17.18 0.26
CA PRO A 9 4.44 15.99 -0.02
C PRO A 9 3.76 14.76 0.59
N PRO A 10 3.86 13.58 -0.08
CA PRO A 10 3.19 12.37 0.38
C PRO A 10 3.67 11.96 1.78
N PRO A 11 2.81 11.33 2.59
CA PRO A 11 3.11 10.98 3.99
C PRO A 11 4.22 9.94 4.12
N SER A 12 4.48 9.16 3.07
CA SER A 12 5.62 8.26 2.99
C SER A 12 6.06 8.04 1.55
N LYS A 13 7.16 7.30 1.36
CA LYS A 13 7.62 6.86 0.03
C LYS A 13 6.61 5.98 -0.70
N LEU A 14 5.65 5.38 0.01
CA LEU A 14 4.59 4.60 -0.61
C LEU A 14 3.68 5.49 -1.46
N GLY A 15 3.40 6.72 -1.01
CA GLY A 15 2.57 7.69 -1.75
C GLY A 15 3.23 8.33 -2.97
N VAL A 16 4.40 7.88 -3.40
CA VAL A 16 5.04 8.33 -4.64
C VAL A 16 4.68 7.34 -5.75
N TYR A 17 3.72 7.70 -6.59
CA TYR A 17 3.20 6.79 -7.61
C TYR A 17 3.94 6.91 -8.95
N ARG A 18 4.02 5.79 -9.69
CA ARG A 18 4.53 5.69 -11.06
C ARG A 18 3.55 4.91 -11.93
N THR A 19 3.56 5.17 -13.23
CA THR A 19 2.79 4.37 -14.19
C THR A 19 3.25 2.91 -14.12
N LEU A 20 2.30 1.97 -14.01
CA LEU A 20 2.58 0.54 -13.91
C LEU A 20 3.26 0.00 -15.18
N SER A 21 2.78 0.43 -16.35
CA SER A 21 3.25 0.01 -17.67
C SER A 21 2.90 1.10 -18.70
N PRO A 22 3.64 1.27 -19.81
CA PRO A 22 3.34 2.28 -20.83
C PRO A 22 1.91 2.24 -21.39
N LEU A 23 1.28 1.06 -21.33
CA LEU A 23 -0.09 0.85 -21.81
C LEU A 23 -1.15 0.82 -20.69
N ALA A 24 -0.74 0.96 -19.43
CA ALA A 24 -1.63 0.89 -18.27
C ALA A 24 -1.87 2.29 -17.70
N GLY A 25 -3.13 2.75 -17.68
CA GLY A 25 -3.53 4.03 -17.09
C GLY A 25 -3.52 4.08 -15.56
N VAL A 26 -3.01 3.02 -14.91
CA VAL A 26 -2.93 2.92 -13.45
C VAL A 26 -1.57 3.37 -12.95
N HIS A 27 -1.60 4.17 -11.88
CA HIS A 27 -0.42 4.61 -11.16
C HIS A 27 -0.33 3.82 -9.87
N VAL A 28 0.86 3.30 -9.57
CA VAL A 28 1.10 2.46 -8.39
C VAL A 28 2.35 2.91 -7.65
N SER A 29 2.41 2.64 -6.36
CA SER A 29 3.65 2.79 -5.59
C SER A 29 4.76 1.89 -6.16
N PRO A 30 6.04 2.32 -6.17
CA PRO A 30 7.16 1.46 -6.54
C PRO A 30 7.40 0.32 -5.52
N ILE A 31 6.82 0.39 -4.32
CA ILE A 31 6.89 -0.67 -3.30
C ILE A 31 5.47 -1.16 -3.05
N GLN A 32 5.26 -2.48 -3.14
CA GLN A 32 3.95 -3.12 -3.01
C GLN A 32 3.95 -4.09 -1.82
N LEU A 33 2.82 -4.19 -1.12
CA LEU A 33 2.62 -5.16 -0.06
C LEU A 33 2.15 -6.50 -0.64
N GLY A 34 2.99 -7.54 -0.53
CA GLY A 34 2.60 -8.92 -0.85
C GLY A 34 1.85 -9.57 0.31
N ALA A 35 0.58 -9.91 0.12
CA ALA A 35 -0.30 -10.46 1.15
C ALA A 35 -0.41 -12.00 1.15
N ALA A 36 0.56 -12.72 0.58
CA ALA A 36 0.48 -14.17 0.36
C ALA A 36 0.31 -14.99 1.65
N SER A 37 0.87 -14.50 2.76
CA SER A 37 0.80 -15.12 4.08
C SER A 37 -0.06 -14.33 5.07
N ILE A 38 -0.83 -13.35 4.60
CA ILE A 38 -1.69 -12.54 5.48
C ILE A 38 -3.03 -13.25 5.66
N GLY A 39 -3.40 -13.47 6.92
CA GLY A 39 -4.63 -14.15 7.32
C GLY A 39 -4.43 -15.60 7.78
N ASP A 40 -5.52 -16.23 8.19
CA ASP A 40 -5.56 -17.48 8.95
C ASP A 40 -5.63 -18.75 8.08
N LYS A 41 -5.98 -18.61 6.80
CA LYS A 41 -6.20 -19.74 5.88
C LYS A 41 -4.98 -20.62 5.66
N TRP A 42 -3.77 -20.09 5.83
CA TRP A 42 -2.53 -20.81 5.57
C TRP A 42 -1.76 -21.19 6.85
N ASN A 43 -2.35 -21.02 8.04
CA ASN A 43 -1.72 -21.29 9.34
C ASN A 43 -1.20 -22.74 9.49
N ALA A 44 -1.69 -23.68 8.68
CA ALA A 44 -1.21 -25.06 8.67
C ALA A 44 0.17 -25.23 7.99
N SER A 45 0.61 -24.26 7.18
CA SER A 45 1.88 -24.32 6.43
C SER A 45 2.73 -23.06 6.57
N TRP A 46 2.14 -21.97 7.07
CA TRP A 46 2.77 -20.68 7.32
C TRP A 46 2.55 -20.28 8.78
N GLU A 47 3.46 -19.48 9.34
CA GLU A 47 3.36 -19.00 10.71
C GLU A 47 2.01 -18.31 10.96
N GLU A 48 1.45 -18.52 12.15
CA GLU A 48 0.10 -18.10 12.48
C GLU A 48 -0.02 -16.57 12.44
N MET A 49 -0.79 -16.04 11.49
CA MET A 49 -1.13 -14.62 11.46
C MET A 49 -2.59 -14.45 11.87
N SER A 50 -2.77 -13.75 12.99
CA SER A 50 -4.10 -13.48 13.51
C SER A 50 -4.84 -12.44 12.65
N LYS A 51 -6.17 -12.47 12.65
CA LYS A 51 -6.99 -11.60 11.78
C LYS A 51 -6.80 -10.11 12.12
N GLU A 52 -6.64 -9.81 13.39
CA GLU A 52 -6.49 -8.47 13.96
C GLU A 52 -5.12 -7.88 13.60
N SER A 53 -4.05 -8.68 13.68
CA SER A 53 -2.72 -8.26 13.25
C SER A 53 -2.64 -8.09 11.73
N SER A 54 -3.36 -8.93 10.97
CA SER A 54 -3.52 -8.79 9.52
C SER A 54 -4.15 -7.45 9.15
N PHE A 55 -5.25 -7.07 9.80
CA PHE A 55 -5.88 -5.77 9.58
C PHE A 55 -5.00 -4.61 10.02
N ALA A 56 -4.36 -4.69 11.19
CA ALA A 56 -3.46 -3.63 11.65
C ALA A 56 -2.31 -3.36 10.65
N LEU A 57 -1.79 -4.40 10.01
CA LEU A 57 -0.77 -4.25 8.97
C LEU A 57 -1.34 -3.58 7.71
N LEU A 58 -2.52 -4.02 7.26
CA LEU A 58 -3.20 -3.44 6.10
C LEU A 58 -3.57 -1.96 6.32
N ASP A 59 -4.08 -1.62 7.50
CA ASP A 59 -4.40 -0.25 7.89
C ASP A 59 -3.13 0.62 7.90
N ALA A 60 -2.04 0.12 8.49
CA ALA A 60 -0.77 0.85 8.48
C ALA A 60 -0.19 1.05 7.07
N TYR A 61 -0.44 0.12 6.14
CA TYR A 61 -0.05 0.26 4.74
C TYR A 61 -0.90 1.31 4.02
N PHE A 62 -2.22 1.31 4.26
CA PHE A 62 -3.15 2.31 3.74
C PHE A 62 -2.79 3.72 4.24
N ASP A 63 -2.62 3.89 5.55
CA ASP A 63 -2.29 5.19 6.17
C ASP A 63 -0.97 5.79 5.65
N LYS A 64 -0.04 4.95 5.22
CA LYS A 64 1.24 5.39 4.64
C LYS A 64 1.13 5.74 3.14
N GLY A 65 -0.04 5.62 2.53
CA GLY A 65 -0.28 5.90 1.11
C GLY A 65 0.07 4.72 0.19
N GLY A 66 -0.12 3.49 0.66
CA GLY A 66 0.12 2.28 -0.14
C GLY A 66 -1.03 1.90 -1.07
N ALA A 67 -2.23 2.42 -0.83
CA ALA A 67 -3.40 2.27 -1.67
C ALA A 67 -4.20 3.58 -1.59
N GLU A 68 -4.06 4.42 -2.62
CA GLU A 68 -4.83 5.65 -2.82
C GLU A 68 -5.43 5.59 -4.23
#